data_AF-A0A6I3S8T7-F1
#
_entry.id   AF-A0A6I3S8T7-F1
#
_cell.length_a   1.000
_cell.length_b   1.000
_cell.length_c   1.000
_cell.angle_alpha   90.00
_cell.angle_beta   90.00
_cell.angle_gamma   90.00
#
_symmetry.space_group_name_H-M   'P 1'
#
loop_
_entity.id
_entity.type
_entity.pdbx_description
1 polymer ?
#
loop_
_entity_poly.entity_id
_entity_poly.type
_entity_poly.pdbx_seq_one_letter_code
_entity_poly.pdbx_strand_id
1 'polypeptide(L)'
;MGDFLKYKSFLSSVEYSVDDNRLFGKVMFIKSLLTYEGETLQELEKIFHQTIDNYLADCQAEGIKPNVPCSGDFAERNPERFKPSSPGVIHEPQRPQSNQD
;
A
#
# COMPACT_ATOMS: atom_id res chain seq x y z
N MET A 1 4.86 24.96 8.41
CA MET A 1 5.46 23.86 9.21
C MET A 1 4.79 22.62 8.66
N GLY A 2 5.53 21.78 7.92
CA GLY A 2 4.94 20.61 7.26
C GLY A 2 4.81 19.46 8.26
N ASP A 3 3.73 18.69 8.12
CA ASP A 3 3.47 17.52 8.95
C ASP A 3 4.10 16.28 8.29
N PHE A 4 4.70 15.41 9.10
CA PHE A 4 5.35 14.19 8.62
C PHE A 4 4.60 12.96 9.10
N LEU A 5 4.24 12.07 8.18
CA LEU A 5 3.63 10.79 8.49
C LEU A 5 4.71 9.70 8.47
N LYS A 6 4.69 8.82 9.47
CA LYS A 6 5.61 7.69 9.61
C LYS A 6 4.83 6.38 9.65
N TYR A 7 5.20 5.43 8.79
CA TYR A 7 4.59 4.10 8.78
C TYR A 7 5.62 3.00 8.52
N LYS A 8 5.63 1.96 9.37
CA LYS A 8 6.57 0.82 9.43
C LYS A 8 8.06 1.19 9.54
N SER A 9 8.59 1.97 8.61
CA SER A 9 9.92 2.62 8.60
C SER A 9 10.05 3.70 7.52
N PHE A 10 8.94 4.03 6.86
CA PHE A 10 8.87 5.02 5.80
C PHE A 10 8.44 6.35 6.39
N LEU A 11 9.10 7.42 5.93
CA LEU A 11 8.74 8.79 6.26
C LEU A 11 8.10 9.41 5.04
N SER A 12 7.10 10.24 5.26
CA SER A 12 6.46 11.01 4.20
C SER A 12 6.20 12.44 4.65
N SER A 13 6.28 13.37 3.71
CA SER A 13 5.91 14.76 3.93
C SER A 13 4.49 14.98 3.45
N VAL A 14 3.67 15.64 4.26
CA VAL A 14 2.33 16.08 3.90
C VAL A 14 2.35 17.58 3.74
N GLU A 15 1.90 18.04 2.58
CA GLU A 15 1.78 19.44 2.22
C GLU A 15 0.34 19.70 1.80
N TYR A 16 -0.25 20.81 2.26
CA TYR A 16 -1.59 21.19 1.84
C TYR A 16 -1.52 22.14 0.64
N SER A 17 -2.14 21.73 -0.46
CA SER A 17 -2.25 22.53 -1.67
C SER A 17 -3.54 23.33 -1.63
N VAL A 18 -3.40 24.66 -1.50
CA VAL A 18 -4.54 25.59 -1.48
C VAL A 18 -5.22 25.68 -2.85
N ASP A 19 -4.47 25.49 -3.94
CA ASP A 19 -4.94 25.59 -5.33
C ASP A 19 -6.00 24.52 -5.64
N ASP A 20 -5.69 23.25 -5.36
CA ASP A 20 -6.59 22.10 -5.55
C ASP A 20 -7.42 21.74 -4.31
N ASN A 21 -7.23 22.47 -3.20
CA ASN A 21 -7.86 22.19 -1.90
C ASN A 21 -7.61 20.75 -1.40
N ARG A 22 -6.43 20.19 -1.72
CA ARG A 22 -6.06 18.79 -1.47
C ARG A 22 -4.76 18.66 -0.68
N LEU A 23 -4.64 17.56 0.03
CA LEU A 23 -3.42 17.16 0.72
C LEU A 23 -2.55 16.37 -0.24
N PHE A 24 -1.30 16.80 -0.39
CA PHE A 24 -0.28 16.14 -1.19
C PHE A 24 0.72 15.46 -0.25
N GLY A 25 0.89 14.16 -0.43
CA GLY A 25 1.80 13.32 0.33
C GLY A 25 2.92 12.76 -0.55
N LYS A 26 4.16 12.87 -0.09
CA LYS A 26 5.32 12.28 -0.77
C LYS A 26 6.13 11.43 0.19
N VAL A 27 6.36 10.18 -0.18
CA VAL A 27 7.24 9.28 0.56
C VAL A 27 8.69 9.66 0.29
N MET A 28 9.45 9.77 1.38
CA MET A 28 10.87 10.09 1.38
C MET A 28 11.70 8.85 1.75
N PHE A 29 12.99 8.89 1.41
CA PHE A 29 13.99 7.85 1.72
C PHE A 29 13.74 6.50 1.05
N ILE A 30 13.08 6.51 -0.11
CA ILE A 30 12.88 5.33 -0.95
C ILE A 30 13.40 5.60 -2.37
N LYS A 31 13.84 4.55 -3.06
CA LYS A 31 14.28 4.64 -4.47
C LYS A 31 13.09 4.87 -5.41
N SER A 32 11.96 4.24 -5.13
CA SER A 32 10.75 4.44 -5.90
C SER A 32 10.12 5.77 -5.52
N LEU A 33 9.67 6.58 -6.48
CA LEU A 33 8.98 7.82 -6.17
C LEU A 33 7.51 7.50 -5.88
N LEU A 34 7.14 7.36 -4.60
CA LEU A 34 5.76 7.15 -4.18
C LEU A 34 5.15 8.48 -3.75
N THR A 35 4.10 8.91 -4.46
CA THR A 35 3.31 10.10 -4.17
C THR A 35 1.85 9.72 -4.09
N TYR A 36 1.11 10.39 -3.22
CA TYR A 36 -0.30 10.13 -2.99
C TYR A 36 -1.01 11.44 -2.65
N GLU A 37 -2.30 11.50 -2.96
CA GLU A 37 -3.12 12.68 -2.77
C GLU A 37 -4.41 12.29 -2.09
N GLY A 38 -4.96 13.18 -1.29
CA GLY A 38 -6.17 12.93 -0.53
C GLY A 38 -6.91 14.19 -0.15
N GLU A 39 -8.22 14.06 0.04
CA GLU A 39 -9.08 15.16 0.47
C GLU A 39 -9.05 15.34 2.00
N THR A 40 -8.76 14.27 2.74
CA THR A 40 -8.66 14.28 4.20
C THR A 40 -7.40 13.58 4.67
N LEU A 41 -6.91 13.96 5.85
CA LEU A 41 -5.74 13.31 6.47
C LEU A 41 -5.95 11.80 6.67
N GLN A 42 -7.17 11.37 7.00
CA GLN A 42 -7.48 9.97 7.25
C GLN A 42 -7.40 9.12 5.96
N GLU A 43 -7.97 9.62 4.87
CA GLU A 43 -7.86 8.98 3.55
C GLU A 43 -6.40 8.98 3.07
N LEU A 44 -5.71 10.11 3.25
CA LEU A 44 -4.31 10.27 2.89
C LEU A 44 -3.41 9.24 3.61
N GLU A 45 -3.59 9.06 4.91
CA GLU A 45 -2.84 8.10 5.71
C GLU A 45 -3.16 6.65 5.29
N LYS A 46 -4.42 6.35 4.97
CA LYS A 46 -4.83 5.04 4.46
C LYS A 46 -4.19 4.74 3.10
N ILE A 47 -4.21 5.69 2.17
CA ILE A 47 -3.58 5.56 0.85
C ILE A 47 -2.07 5.39 1.03
N PHE A 48 -1.45 6.13 1.94
CA PHE A 48 -0.04 5.97 2.28
C PHE A 48 0.26 4.54 2.77
N HIS A 49 -0.51 4.01 3.71
CA HIS A 49 -0.31 2.65 4.22
C HIS A 49 -0.46 1.60 3.12
N GLN A 50 -1.49 1.72 2.27
CA GLN A 50 -1.71 0.81 1.13
C GLN A 50 -0.59 0.89 0.10
N THR A 51 -0.11 2.10 -0.20
CA THR A 51 0.98 2.33 -1.15
C THR A 51 2.28 1.68 -0.68
N ILE A 52 2.59 1.79 0.62
CA ILE A 52 3.74 1.13 1.22
C ILE A 52 3.57 -0.39 1.23
N ASP A 53 2.38 -0.90 1.58
CA ASP A 53 2.15 -2.34 1.65
C ASP A 53 2.24 -2.99 0.26
N ASN A 54 1.64 -2.36 -0.76
CA ASN A 54 1.81 -2.77 -2.15
C ASN A 54 3.27 -2.73 -2.61
N TYR A 55 4.01 -1.67 -2.27
CA TYR A 55 5.43 -1.59 -2.60
C TYR A 55 6.25 -2.73 -1.97
N LEU A 56 5.95 -3.09 -0.72
CA LEU A 56 6.59 -4.23 -0.06
C LEU A 56 6.20 -5.57 -0.71
N ALA A 57 4.92 -5.73 -1.06
CA ALA A 57 4.43 -6.93 -1.74
C ALA A 57 5.07 -7.12 -3.12
N ASP A 58 5.22 -6.03 -3.88
CA ASP A 58 5.87 -6.01 -5.20
C ASP A 58 7.37 -6.35 -5.07
N CYS A 59 8.06 -5.72 -4.10
CA CYS A 59 9.46 -6.07 -3.78
C CYS A 59 9.62 -7.56 -3.43
N GLN A 60 8.67 -8.13 -2.66
CA GLN A 60 8.67 -9.55 -2.32
C GLN A 60 8.41 -10.45 -3.54
N ALA A 61 7.48 -10.06 -4.42
CA ALA A 61 7.16 -10.79 -5.64
C ALA A 61 8.33 -10.81 -6.64
N GLU A 62 9.05 -9.71 -6.76
CA GLU A 62 10.24 -9.59 -7.60
C GLU A 62 11.50 -10.19 -6.94
N GLY A 63 11.45 -10.51 -5.64
CA GLY A 63 12.62 -10.97 -4.87
C GLY A 63 13.67 -9.87 -4.66
N ILE A 64 13.27 -8.61 -4.76
CA ILE A 64 14.14 -7.44 -4.59
C ILE A 64 14.10 -7.00 -3.12
N LYS A 65 15.27 -6.66 -2.57
CA LYS A 65 15.33 -6.13 -1.19
C LYS A 65 14.63 -4.75 -1.15
N PRO A 66 13.58 -4.57 -0.35
CA PRO A 66 12.90 -3.28 -0.27
C PRO A 66 13.87 -2.23 0.23
N ASN A 67 13.97 -1.13 -0.52
CA ASN A 67 14.87 -0.02 -0.19
C ASN A 67 14.29 0.81 0.96
N VAL A 68 14.36 0.28 2.18
CA VAL A 68 14.00 0.97 3.42
C VAL A 68 15.24 1.64 4.05
N PRO A 69 15.11 2.83 4.65
CA PRO A 69 16.18 3.41 5.44
C PRO A 69 16.36 2.58 6.71
N CYS A 70 17.42 1.77 6.75
CA CYS A 70 17.96 1.01 7.90
C CYS A 70 17.03 0.90 9.12
N SER A 71 16.13 -0.09 9.11
CA SER A 71 15.73 -0.72 10.37
C SER A 71 16.51 -2.02 10.46
N GLY A 72 17.49 -2.03 11.37
CA GLY A 72 18.40 -3.16 11.56
C GLY A 72 17.65 -4.48 11.71
N ASP A 73 18.18 -5.49 11.01
CA ASP A 73 18.14 -6.91 11.35
C ASP A 73 16.88 -7.40 12.08
N PHE A 74 15.81 -7.69 11.35
CA PHE A 74 14.79 -8.62 11.81
C PHE A 74 14.40 -9.59 10.68
N ALA A 75 15.12 -10.71 10.70
CA ALA A 75 14.71 -12.05 10.28
C ALA A 75 14.24 -12.24 8.82
N GLU A 76 15.23 -12.57 7.99
CA GLU A 76 15.06 -13.56 6.93
C GLU A 76 14.61 -14.90 7.53
N ARG A 77 13.34 -15.29 7.30
CA ARG A 77 12.93 -16.70 7.16
C ARG A 77 11.56 -16.81 6.50
N ASN A 78 11.49 -16.76 5.18
CA ASN A 78 10.40 -17.46 4.47
C ASN A 78 10.99 -18.41 3.41
N PRO A 79 11.21 -19.68 3.75
CA PRO A 79 11.76 -20.67 2.84
C PRO A 79 10.67 -21.52 2.17
N GLU A 80 9.47 -21.01 1.86
CA GLU A 80 8.44 -21.82 1.17
C GLU A 80 7.69 -20.95 0.13
N ARG A 81 8.19 -20.89 -1.11
CA ARG A 81 7.79 -21.74 -2.25
C ARG A 81 6.27 -21.84 -2.51
N PHE A 82 5.93 -21.43 -3.75
CA PHE A 82 5.13 -22.17 -4.76
C PHE A 82 3.59 -22.05 -4.67
N LYS A 83 2.80 -21.74 -5.72
CA LYS A 83 2.96 -21.69 -7.20
C LYS A 83 1.96 -20.68 -7.82
N PRO A 84 2.17 -20.23 -9.08
CA PRO A 84 1.11 -19.59 -9.87
C PRO A 84 0.09 -20.64 -10.31
N SER A 85 -1.21 -20.40 -10.09
CA SER A 85 -2.36 -20.97 -10.85
C SER A 85 -3.68 -20.63 -10.15
N SER A 86 -4.55 -19.84 -10.78
CA SER A 86 -5.79 -20.38 -11.36
C SER A 86 -6.60 -19.31 -12.11
N PRO A 87 -7.30 -19.72 -13.18
CA PRO A 87 -7.90 -18.85 -14.19
C PRO A 87 -9.29 -18.33 -13.76
N GLY A 88 -9.81 -17.40 -14.57
CA GLY A 88 -10.96 -16.57 -14.28
C GLY A 88 -12.22 -17.29 -13.81
N VAL A 89 -12.99 -16.55 -13.01
CA VAL A 89 -14.42 -16.78 -12.85
C VAL A 89 -15.14 -15.60 -13.48
N ILE A 90 -15.83 -15.91 -14.58
CA ILE A 90 -16.87 -15.09 -15.15
C ILE A 90 -18.04 -14.99 -14.16
N HIS A 91 -18.63 -13.81 -14.17
CA HIS A 91 -19.85 -13.36 -13.51
C HIS A 91 -21.02 -14.36 -13.62
N GLU A 92 -21.79 -14.56 -12.53
CA GLU A 92 -23.26 -14.34 -12.48
C GLU A 92 -23.81 -14.61 -11.07
N PRO A 93 -24.63 -13.70 -10.48
CA PRO A 93 -25.36 -13.96 -9.24
C PRO A 93 -26.83 -14.29 -9.52
N GLN A 94 -27.30 -15.49 -9.12
CA GLN A 94 -28.74 -15.74 -8.97
C GLN A 94 -29.09 -16.27 -7.57
N ARG A 95 -30.06 -15.56 -6.96
CA ARG A 95 -30.61 -15.73 -5.62
C ARG A 95 -31.20 -17.13 -5.39
N PRO A 96 -31.19 -17.65 -4.15
CA PRO A 96 -32.09 -18.73 -3.78
C PRO A 96 -33.52 -18.17 -3.61
N GLN A 97 -34.46 -18.64 -4.43
CA GLN A 97 -35.88 -18.49 -4.12
C GLN A 97 -36.26 -19.46 -3.00
N SER A 98 -36.96 -18.88 -2.03
CA SER A 98 -37.64 -19.53 -0.92
C SER A 98 -38.68 -20.52 -1.45
N ASN A 99 -38.60 -21.77 -1.00
CA ASN A 99 -39.72 -22.71 -1.05
C ASN A 99 -40.00 -23.20 0.38
N GLN A 100 -41.19 -22.82 0.82
CA GLN A 100 -41.86 -23.25 2.03
C GLN A 100 -42.82 -24.37 1.60
N ASP A 101 -42.73 -25.53 2.24
CA ASP A 101 -43.81 -26.51 2.40
C ASP A 101 -43.74 -27.02 3.84
#